data_AF-A0A7G8V145-F1
#
_entry.id   AF-A0A7G8V145-F1
#
_cell.length_a   1.000
_cell.length_b   1.000
_cell.length_c   1.000
_cell.angle_alpha   90.00
_cell.angle_beta   90.00
_cell.angle_gamma   90.00
#
_symmetry.space_group_name_H-M   'P 1'
#
loop_
_entity.id
_entity.type
_entity.pdbx_description
1 polymer ?
#
loop_
_entity_poly.entity_id
_entity_poly.type
_entity_poly.pdbx_seq_one_letter_code
_entity_poly.pdbx_strand_id
1 'polypeptide(L)'
;MKRIILAAIIGVASFSSINANAQVSLNIKIGSQPTWGPAGYNHVDYYYLPDVDSYYNVSAQQYVYQVNNQWVFRKTLPARYSGYNLYNGYKVVMNTPKPYLNHSQNIRQYSKYKNYNGKQGNIRDSKDNRYAAARNQRPVQARDSKSNDRPQRSNQVNEQRSGRDNNRSDHKDQPQRGGRER
;
A
#
# COMPACT_ATOMS: atom_id res chain seq x y z
N MET A 1 -64.86 46.04 10.46
CA MET A 1 -64.84 44.74 11.15
C MET A 1 -63.44 44.15 11.03
N LYS A 2 -62.92 43.64 12.15
CA LYS A 2 -61.54 43.15 12.32
C LYS A 2 -61.43 41.70 11.85
N ARG A 3 -60.20 41.30 11.46
CA ARG A 3 -59.65 39.93 11.41
C ARG A 3 -59.99 39.06 10.18
N ILE A 4 -59.07 39.02 9.22
CA ILE A 4 -58.66 37.78 8.54
C ILE A 4 -57.13 37.78 8.62
N ILE A 5 -56.59 37.40 9.78
CA ILE A 5 -55.96 36.10 10.03
C ILE A 5 -54.60 36.01 9.32
N LEU A 6 -53.56 36.42 10.07
CA LEU A 6 -52.20 35.94 9.89
C LEU A 6 -52.23 34.42 10.00
N ALA A 7 -52.14 33.71 8.88
CA ALA A 7 -51.85 32.28 8.85
C ALA A 7 -50.43 32.11 8.35
N ALA A 8 -49.55 31.83 9.31
CA ALA A 8 -48.20 31.36 9.10
C ALA A 8 -48.20 30.14 8.16
N ILE A 9 -47.70 30.31 6.94
CA ILE A 9 -47.17 29.18 6.19
C ILE A 9 -45.67 29.26 6.36
N ILE A 10 -45.26 28.57 7.42
CA ILE A 10 -43.92 28.08 7.69
C ILE A 10 -43.35 27.61 6.36
N GLY A 11 -42.42 28.40 5.81
CA GLY A 11 -41.56 27.92 4.75
C GLY A 11 -40.84 26.72 5.30
N VAL A 12 -41.30 25.52 4.93
CA VAL A 12 -40.54 24.29 5.08
C VAL A 12 -39.37 24.48 4.13
N ALA A 13 -38.35 25.19 4.60
CA ALA A 13 -37.02 25.13 4.03
C ALA A 13 -36.59 23.69 4.23
N SER A 14 -36.84 22.88 3.20
CA SER A 14 -36.29 21.55 3.07
C SER A 14 -34.79 21.69 3.25
N PHE A 15 -34.30 21.39 4.45
CA PHE A 15 -32.90 21.10 4.68
C PHE A 15 -32.61 19.78 3.99
N SER A 16 -32.53 19.81 2.65
CA SER A 16 -31.88 18.77 1.89
C SER A 16 -30.45 18.73 2.40
N SER A 17 -30.17 17.76 3.27
CA SER A 17 -28.84 17.46 3.74
C SER A 17 -27.97 17.21 2.52
N ILE A 18 -27.19 18.22 2.14
CA ILE A 18 -26.12 18.05 1.18
C ILE A 18 -25.16 17.10 1.87
N ASN A 19 -25.20 15.82 1.48
CA ASN A 19 -24.13 14.88 1.79
C ASN A 19 -22.90 15.39 1.03
N ALA A 20 -22.20 16.35 1.63
CA ALA A 20 -20.91 16.78 1.17
C ALA A 20 -19.96 15.61 1.44
N ASN A 21 -19.78 14.74 0.43
CA ASN A 21 -18.56 13.95 0.32
C ASN A 21 -17.44 14.95 0.03
N ALA A 22 -17.02 15.68 1.06
CA ALA A 22 -15.82 16.47 1.01
C ALA A 22 -14.68 15.46 0.88
N GLN A 23 -14.28 15.19 -0.37
CA GLN A 23 -12.93 14.76 -0.64
C GLN A 23 -12.06 15.93 -0.22
N VAL A 24 -11.70 15.96 1.06
CA VAL A 24 -10.76 16.96 1.56
C VAL A 24 -9.48 16.69 0.79
N SER A 25 -9.22 17.53 -0.21
CA SER A 25 -7.91 17.65 -0.81
C SER A 25 -7.01 18.19 0.30
N LEU A 26 -6.54 17.29 1.18
CA LEU A 26 -5.45 17.58 2.08
C LEU A 26 -4.24 17.76 1.15
N ASN A 27 -4.11 18.99 0.64
CA ASN A 27 -2.94 19.51 -0.03
C ASN A 27 -1.78 19.70 0.97
N ILE A 28 -1.75 18.85 1.99
CA ILE A 28 -0.62 18.64 2.87
C ILE A 28 0.30 17.74 2.05
N LYS A 29 1.60 17.99 2.11
CA LYS A 29 2.70 17.37 1.35
C LYS A 29 2.77 15.81 1.36
N ILE A 30 1.73 15.13 1.83
CA ILE A 30 1.45 13.69 1.69
C ILE A 30 1.62 13.24 0.24
N GLY A 31 1.05 13.98 -0.72
CA GLY A 31 1.15 13.61 -2.14
C GLY A 31 2.59 13.54 -2.64
N SER A 32 3.48 14.40 -2.17
CA SER A 32 4.89 14.40 -2.61
C SER A 32 5.76 13.34 -1.94
N GLN A 33 5.24 12.61 -0.95
CA GLN A 33 6.01 11.56 -0.29
C GLN A 33 6.21 10.38 -1.24
N PRO A 34 7.45 9.89 -1.39
CA PRO A 34 7.72 8.73 -2.22
C PRO A 34 7.01 7.50 -1.65
N THR A 35 6.59 6.59 -2.52
CA THR A 35 5.89 5.36 -2.12
C THR A 35 6.72 4.42 -1.24
N TRP A 36 8.05 4.54 -1.28
CA TRP A 36 8.95 3.83 -0.37
C TRP A 36 9.05 4.47 1.02
N GLY A 37 8.52 5.68 1.23
CA GLY A 37 8.54 6.39 2.51
C GLY A 37 7.73 5.66 3.58
N PRO A 38 8.00 5.87 4.88
CA PRO A 38 7.26 5.26 5.98
C PRO A 38 5.80 5.68 5.97
N ALA A 39 4.90 4.74 6.23
CA ALA A 39 3.50 5.04 6.50
C ALA A 39 3.31 5.61 7.92
N GLY A 40 2.20 6.32 8.15
CA GLY A 40 1.82 6.87 9.46
C GLY A 40 2.08 8.38 9.64
N TYR A 41 2.70 9.04 8.65
CA TYR A 41 3.03 10.46 8.67
C TYR A 41 2.21 11.26 7.66
N ASN A 42 1.63 12.37 8.10
CA ASN A 42 0.91 13.34 7.25
C ASN A 42 1.83 14.39 6.61
N HIS A 43 3.07 14.53 7.08
CA HIS A 43 4.04 15.50 6.58
C HIS A 43 5.46 14.99 6.81
N VAL A 44 6.30 15.14 5.78
CA VAL A 44 7.73 14.84 5.86
C VAL A 44 8.52 15.84 5.02
N ASP A 45 9.53 16.47 5.62
CA ASP A 45 10.50 17.31 4.91
C ASP A 45 11.71 16.50 4.42
N TYR A 46 12.26 15.66 5.30
CA TYR A 46 13.40 14.80 5.02
C TYR A 46 13.23 13.39 5.56
N TYR A 47 13.83 12.42 4.88
CA TYR A 47 14.16 11.13 5.48
C TYR A 47 15.64 11.06 5.78
N TYR A 48 16.04 10.68 6.99
CA TYR A 48 17.38 10.19 7.25
C TYR A 48 17.42 8.67 7.03
N LEU A 49 18.46 8.21 6.32
CA LEU A 49 18.68 6.83 5.90
C LEU A 49 19.94 6.31 6.61
N PRO A 50 19.81 5.61 7.76
CA PRO A 50 20.96 5.19 8.56
C PRO A 50 21.93 4.27 7.83
N ASP A 51 21.44 3.35 7.00
CA ASP A 51 22.29 2.36 6.30
C ASP A 51 23.29 3.00 5.33
N VAL A 52 22.94 4.17 4.79
CA VAL A 52 23.73 4.88 3.78
C VAL A 52 24.21 6.24 4.27
N ASP A 53 24.00 6.55 5.56
CA ASP A 53 24.31 7.82 6.22
C ASP A 53 23.96 9.05 5.37
N SER A 54 22.78 9.00 4.75
CA SER A 54 22.32 10.01 3.80
C SER A 54 20.94 10.52 4.18
N TYR A 55 20.58 11.67 3.63
CA TYR A 55 19.26 12.26 3.77
C TYR A 55 18.58 12.28 2.41
N TYR A 56 17.26 12.26 2.39
CA TYR A 56 16.46 12.49 1.20
C TYR A 56 15.50 13.65 1.46
N ASN A 57 15.66 14.74 0.72
CA ASN A 57 14.72 15.87 0.75
C ASN A 57 13.48 15.50 -0.08
N VAL A 58 12.33 15.44 0.57
CA VAL A 58 11.06 15.02 -0.06
C VAL A 58 10.62 16.03 -1.12
N SER A 59 10.70 17.32 -0.82
CA SER A 59 10.23 18.39 -1.71
C SER A 59 11.11 18.55 -2.95
N ALA A 60 12.44 18.48 -2.80
CA ALA A 60 13.40 18.62 -3.90
C ALA A 60 13.67 17.31 -4.65
N GLN A 61 13.22 16.17 -4.08
CA GLN A 61 13.49 14.83 -4.56
C GLN A 61 14.99 14.61 -4.81
N GLN A 62 15.81 14.88 -3.79
CA GLN A 62 17.26 14.83 -3.86
C GLN A 62 17.83 14.20 -2.59
N TYR A 63 18.88 13.41 -2.78
CA TYR A 63 19.73 12.94 -1.70
C TYR A 63 20.70 14.04 -1.26
N VAL A 64 20.99 14.06 0.04
CA VAL A 64 21.99 14.92 0.67
C VAL A 64 22.95 14.03 1.45
N TYR A 65 24.23 14.07 1.11
CA TYR A 65 25.26 13.24 1.74
C TYR A 65 26.63 13.93 1.66
N GLN A 66 27.61 13.41 2.41
CA GLN A 66 28.96 13.97 2.41
C GLN A 66 29.84 13.37 1.31
N VAL A 67 30.56 14.24 0.60
CA VAL A 67 31.70 13.92 -0.28
C VAL A 67 32.82 14.87 0.12
N ASN A 68 33.99 14.33 0.50
CA ASN A 68 35.15 15.14 0.93
C ASN A 68 34.77 16.21 1.98
N ASN A 69 34.04 15.80 3.02
CA ASN A 69 33.53 16.66 4.11
C ASN A 69 32.55 17.77 3.67
N GLN A 70 32.11 17.79 2.42
CA GLN A 70 31.13 18.74 1.91
C GLN A 70 29.78 18.08 1.67
N TRP A 71 28.70 18.80 2.00
CA TRP A 71 27.34 18.38 1.71
C TRP A 71 27.03 18.58 0.23
N VAL A 72 26.70 17.49 -0.46
CA VAL A 72 26.29 17.53 -1.86
C VAL A 72 24.82 17.14 -2.00
N PHE A 73 24.17 17.72 -3.00
CA PHE A 73 22.77 17.45 -3.35
C PHE A 73 22.74 16.74 -4.69
N ARG A 74 22.18 15.53 -4.75
CA ARG A 74 22.21 14.68 -5.95
C ARG A 74 20.89 13.94 -6.12
N LYS A 75 20.55 13.58 -7.36
CA LYS A 75 19.33 12.80 -7.66
C LYS A 75 19.46 11.32 -7.33
N THR A 76 20.68 10.82 -7.16
CA THR A 76 20.99 9.44 -6.83
C THR A 76 21.90 9.37 -5.61
N LEU A 77 21.92 8.22 -4.95
CA LEU A 77 22.91 7.91 -3.92
C LEU A 77 24.32 7.76 -4.55
N PRO A 78 25.39 7.81 -3.73
CA PRO A 78 26.74 7.44 -4.15
C PRO A 78 26.77 6.07 -4.83
N ALA A 79 27.68 5.86 -5.79
CA ALA A 79 27.82 4.59 -6.51
C ALA A 79 27.99 3.37 -5.57
N ARG A 80 28.71 3.55 -4.44
CA ARG A 80 28.87 2.53 -3.39
C ARG A 80 27.55 2.02 -2.77
N TYR A 81 26.47 2.78 -2.92
CA TYR A 81 25.13 2.45 -2.40
C TYR A 81 24.10 2.29 -3.52
N SER A 82 24.54 2.05 -4.76
CA SER A 82 23.66 1.83 -5.92
C SER A 82 22.68 0.66 -5.73
N GLY A 83 23.05 -0.36 -4.96
CA GLY A 83 22.17 -1.49 -4.61
C GLY A 83 21.24 -1.26 -3.41
N TYR A 84 21.22 -0.06 -2.82
CA TYR A 84 20.39 0.20 -1.64
C TYR A 84 18.89 0.16 -1.98
N ASN A 85 18.16 -0.76 -1.36
CA ASN A 85 16.73 -0.90 -1.56
C ASN A 85 15.93 0.03 -0.63
N LEU A 86 15.44 1.14 -1.18
CA LEU A 86 14.62 2.10 -0.46
C LEU A 86 13.31 1.51 0.07
N TYR A 87 12.76 0.41 -0.47
CA TYR A 87 11.52 -0.15 0.08
C TYR A 87 11.74 -0.96 1.37
N ASN A 88 12.96 -1.43 1.60
CA ASN A 88 13.28 -2.29 2.74
C ASN A 88 14.05 -1.56 3.83
N GLY A 89 14.90 -0.60 3.48
CA GLY A 89 15.73 0.12 4.45
C GLY A 89 14.89 0.99 5.39
N TYR A 90 15.31 1.08 6.65
CA TYR A 90 14.64 1.92 7.64
C TYR A 90 14.83 3.42 7.32
N LYS A 91 13.78 4.22 7.48
CA LYS A 91 13.87 5.68 7.39
C LYS A 91 13.42 6.34 8.67
N VAL A 92 14.14 7.39 9.04
CA VAL A 92 13.73 8.30 10.10
C VAL A 92 13.11 9.53 9.47
N VAL A 93 11.89 9.87 9.87
CA VAL A 93 11.24 11.13 9.47
C VAL A 93 11.90 12.29 10.19
N MET A 94 12.34 13.30 9.44
CA MET A 94 13.04 14.47 9.93
C MET A 94 12.33 15.73 9.43
N ASN A 95 11.63 16.42 10.34
CA ASN A 95 10.89 17.67 10.06
C ASN A 95 11.58 18.90 10.65
N THR A 96 12.90 18.83 10.80
CA THR A 96 13.74 19.97 11.19
C THR A 96 14.39 20.59 9.94
N PRO A 97 14.58 21.92 9.91
CA PRO A 97 15.30 22.55 8.80
C PRO A 97 16.72 22.02 8.67
N LYS A 98 17.11 21.62 7.45
CA LYS A 98 18.47 21.18 7.09
C LYS A 98 19.06 20.17 8.11
N PRO A 99 18.43 19.00 8.31
CA PRO A 99 18.81 18.06 9.38
C PRO A 99 20.21 17.47 9.20
N TYR A 100 20.76 17.54 7.98
CA TYR A 100 22.13 17.16 7.67
C TYR A 100 23.18 18.05 8.34
N LEU A 101 22.86 19.27 8.76
CA LEU A 101 23.79 20.10 9.53
C LEU A 101 24.07 19.51 10.93
N ASN A 102 23.14 18.73 11.47
CA ASN A 102 23.28 18.04 12.76
C ASN A 102 23.65 16.55 12.59
N HIS A 103 24.43 16.21 11.56
CA HIS A 103 24.69 14.82 11.17
C HIS A 103 25.29 13.94 12.26
N SER A 104 26.24 14.46 13.02
CA SER A 104 26.87 13.70 14.11
C SER A 104 25.87 13.28 15.19
N GLN A 105 24.90 14.15 15.53
CA GLN A 105 23.82 13.83 16.46
C GLN A 105 22.87 12.78 15.88
N ASN A 106 22.47 12.94 14.61
CA ASN A 106 21.55 12.01 13.97
C ASN A 106 22.16 10.59 13.88
N ILE A 107 23.45 10.47 13.55
CA ILE A 107 24.13 9.17 13.57
C ILE A 107 24.05 8.56 14.96
N ARG A 108 24.40 9.32 16.02
CA ARG A 108 24.34 8.80 17.40
C ARG A 108 22.95 8.32 17.77
N GLN A 109 21.92 9.12 17.47
CA GLN A 109 20.55 8.82 17.86
C GLN A 109 19.94 7.63 17.09
N TYR A 110 20.28 7.49 15.80
CA TYR A 110 19.57 6.61 14.88
C TYR A 110 20.43 5.46 14.33
N SER A 111 21.70 5.35 14.71
CA SER A 111 22.60 4.24 14.35
C SER A 111 22.02 2.85 14.68
N LYS A 112 21.23 2.75 15.76
CA LYS A 112 20.52 1.52 16.15
C LYS A 112 19.54 0.98 15.09
N TYR A 113 19.15 1.80 14.12
CA TYR A 113 18.27 1.42 13.03
C TYR A 113 19.01 0.99 11.75
N LYS A 114 20.35 0.95 11.78
CA LYS A 114 21.12 0.29 10.72
C LYS A 114 20.75 -1.19 10.65
N ASN A 115 20.61 -1.73 9.45
CA ASN A 115 20.16 -3.10 9.15
C ASN A 115 18.76 -3.45 9.67
N TYR A 116 17.93 -2.46 10.01
CA TYR A 116 16.55 -2.67 10.49
C TYR A 116 15.57 -2.91 9.33
N ASN A 117 16.02 -3.67 8.33
CA ASN A 117 15.36 -3.87 7.05
C ASN A 117 14.02 -4.60 7.20
N GLY A 118 12.99 -4.16 6.46
CA GLY A 118 11.67 -4.80 6.39
C GLY A 118 10.81 -4.66 7.64
N LYS A 119 11.28 -3.97 8.68
CA LYS A 119 10.55 -3.77 9.95
C LYS A 119 9.67 -2.52 9.97
N GLN A 120 9.70 -1.72 8.90
CA GLN A 120 8.94 -0.48 8.77
C GLN A 120 7.96 -0.59 7.60
N GLY A 121 6.68 -0.36 7.87
CA GLY A 121 5.66 -0.28 6.82
C GLY A 121 5.88 0.95 5.93
N ASN A 122 5.64 0.80 4.63
CA ASN A 122 5.81 1.86 3.65
C ASN A 122 4.46 2.34 3.09
N ILE A 123 4.48 3.49 2.42
CA ILE A 123 3.31 4.11 1.81
C ILE A 123 2.70 3.24 0.70
N ARG A 124 3.53 2.55 -0.10
CA ARG A 124 3.09 1.65 -1.18
C ARG A 124 2.12 0.59 -0.67
N ASP A 125 2.45 -0.03 0.45
CA ASP A 125 1.74 -1.19 0.99
C ASP A 125 0.67 -0.80 2.04
N SER A 126 0.60 0.50 2.38
CA SER A 126 -0.42 1.04 3.28
C SER A 126 -1.82 1.02 2.65
N LYS A 127 -2.81 0.64 3.47
CA LYS A 127 -4.24 0.70 3.11
C LYS A 127 -4.89 2.05 3.46
N ASP A 128 -4.14 2.98 4.03
CA ASP A 128 -4.66 4.30 4.42
C ASP A 128 -4.95 5.15 3.18
N ASN A 129 -6.21 5.60 3.07
CA ASN A 129 -6.70 6.41 1.95
C ASN A 129 -5.98 7.75 1.80
N ARG A 130 -5.39 8.29 2.88
CA ARG A 130 -4.62 9.55 2.82
C ARG A 130 -3.45 9.45 1.85
N TYR A 131 -2.90 8.25 1.64
CA TYR A 131 -1.82 8.01 0.70
C TYR A 131 -2.28 7.64 -0.72
N ALA A 132 -3.58 7.72 -1.04
CA ALA A 132 -4.08 7.39 -2.38
C ALA A 132 -3.33 8.18 -3.47
N ALA A 133 -3.18 9.50 -3.29
CA ALA A 133 -2.46 10.35 -4.25
C ALA A 133 -0.98 9.95 -4.41
N ALA A 134 -0.26 9.71 -3.30
CA ALA A 134 1.15 9.30 -3.33
C ALA A 134 1.36 7.94 -4.03
N ARG A 135 0.44 6.98 -3.80
CA ARG A 135 0.46 5.66 -4.46
C ARG A 135 0.18 5.75 -5.96
N ASN A 136 -0.64 6.71 -6.39
CA ASN A 136 -1.02 6.91 -7.78
C ASN A 136 0.03 7.64 -8.63
N GLN A 137 1.01 8.31 -8.01
CA GLN A 137 2.17 8.92 -8.72
C GLN A 137 3.20 7.90 -9.22
N ARG A 138 2.80 6.63 -9.37
CA ARG A 138 3.64 5.63 -10.01
C ARG A 138 3.92 6.09 -11.45
N PRO A 139 5.19 6.04 -11.91
CA PRO A 139 5.44 5.83 -13.32
C PRO A 139 4.63 4.58 -13.67
N VAL A 140 3.74 4.68 -14.65
CA VAL A 140 3.03 3.52 -15.18
C VAL A 140 4.11 2.59 -15.74
N GLN A 141 4.63 1.68 -14.91
CA GLN A 141 5.21 0.46 -15.41
C GLN A 141 4.04 -0.21 -16.10
N ALA A 142 4.10 -0.28 -17.42
CA ALA A 142 3.21 -1.09 -18.24
C ALA A 142 3.18 -2.48 -17.63
N ARG A 143 2.19 -2.72 -16.77
CA ARG A 143 1.85 -4.06 -16.34
C ARG A 143 1.13 -4.61 -17.55
N ASP A 144 1.81 -5.50 -18.27
CA ASP A 144 1.14 -6.44 -19.15
C ASP A 144 0.01 -7.06 -18.34
N SER A 145 -1.20 -6.60 -18.64
CA SER A 145 -2.42 -7.12 -18.07
C SER A 145 -2.64 -8.46 -18.75
N LYS A 146 -1.96 -9.50 -18.27
CA LYS A 146 -2.48 -10.86 -18.47
C LYS A 146 -3.73 -10.96 -17.61
N SER A 147 -4.88 -10.69 -18.25
CA SER A 147 -6.17 -11.05 -17.70
C SER A 147 -6.14 -12.54 -17.37
N ASN A 148 -6.29 -12.87 -16.10
CA ASN A 148 -6.70 -14.21 -15.72
C ASN A 148 -8.22 -14.25 -15.91
N ASP A 149 -8.65 -14.41 -17.15
CA ASP A 149 -10.02 -14.78 -17.48
C ASP A 149 -10.25 -16.20 -16.96
N ARG A 150 -10.75 -16.30 -15.73
CA ARG A 150 -11.39 -17.52 -15.23
C ARG A 150 -12.75 -17.64 -15.92
N PRO A 151 -13.01 -18.65 -16.77
CA PRO A 151 -14.35 -18.87 -17.29
C PRO A 151 -15.24 -19.34 -16.13
N GLN A 152 -16.31 -18.59 -15.84
CA GLN A 152 -17.43 -19.11 -15.09
C GLN A 152 -18.05 -20.26 -15.90
N ARG A 153 -17.88 -21.50 -15.44
CA ARG A 153 -18.64 -22.64 -15.96
C ARG A 153 -20.11 -22.44 -15.57
N SER A 154 -20.93 -22.05 -16.53
CA SER A 154 -22.38 -22.21 -16.46
C SER A 154 -22.70 -23.70 -16.52
N ASN A 155 -23.42 -24.20 -15.51
CA ASN A 155 -24.02 -25.53 -15.55
C ASN A 155 -25.18 -25.49 -16.57
N GLN A 156 -24.92 -25.93 -17.80
CA GLN A 156 -25.98 -26.41 -18.68
C GLN A 156 -26.10 -27.92 -18.50
N VAL A 157 -27.18 -28.30 -17.83
CA VAL A 157 -27.68 -29.67 -17.77
C VAL A 157 -28.01 -30.09 -19.21
N ASN A 158 -27.32 -31.10 -19.72
CA ASN A 158 -27.67 -31.72 -20.99
C ASN A 158 -28.28 -33.10 -20.67
N GLU A 159 -29.60 -33.20 -20.80
CA GLU A 159 -30.31 -34.46 -20.83
C GLU A 159 -29.90 -35.24 -22.08
N GLN A 160 -29.16 -36.33 -21.90
CA GLN A 160 -29.08 -37.38 -22.90
C GLN A 160 -29.52 -38.71 -22.30
N ARG A 161 -30.72 -39.08 -22.73
CA ARG A 161 -31.31 -40.40 -22.61
C ARG A 161 -30.37 -41.45 -23.23
N SER A 162 -30.03 -42.46 -22.46
CA SER A 162 -29.72 -43.80 -22.98
C SER A 162 -29.91 -44.79 -21.84
N GLY A 163 -31.16 -45.21 -21.65
CA GLY A 163 -31.48 -46.39 -20.88
C GLY A 163 -31.21 -47.62 -21.75
N ARG A 164 -30.34 -48.50 -21.27
CA ARG A 164 -30.38 -49.90 -21.67
C ARG A 164 -29.95 -50.75 -20.49
N ASP A 165 -30.96 -51.37 -19.88
CA ASP A 165 -30.83 -52.46 -18.93
C ASP A 165 -29.97 -53.58 -19.51
N ASN A 166 -29.17 -54.20 -18.65
CA ASN A 166 -28.99 -55.65 -18.67
C ASN A 166 -28.64 -56.16 -17.28
N ASN A 167 -29.66 -56.77 -16.68
CA ASN A 167 -29.61 -57.75 -15.61
C ASN A 167 -28.57 -58.84 -15.89
N ARG A 168 -27.75 -59.22 -14.90
CA ARG A 168 -27.63 -60.60 -14.39
C ARG A 168 -26.49 -60.80 -13.37
N SER A 169 -26.93 -61.24 -12.18
CA SER A 169 -26.40 -62.39 -11.43
C SER A 169 -25.08 -62.25 -10.66
N ASP A 170 -25.22 -61.96 -9.37
CA ASP A 170 -24.95 -62.91 -8.27
C ASP A 170 -23.63 -63.71 -8.32
N HIS A 171 -22.69 -63.42 -7.42
CA HIS A 171 -22.07 -64.44 -6.55
C HIS A 171 -21.31 -63.80 -5.38
N LYS A 172 -21.61 -64.31 -4.19
CA LYS A 172 -20.92 -64.11 -2.92
C LYS A 172 -19.59 -64.90 -2.87
N ASP A 173 -18.84 -64.60 -1.81
CA ASP A 173 -17.91 -65.47 -1.08
C ASP A 173 -16.40 -65.30 -1.32
N GLN A 174 -15.78 -64.58 -0.36
CA GLN A 174 -14.49 -64.92 0.29
C GLN A 174 -14.54 -66.36 0.87
N PRO A 175 -13.43 -67.02 1.31
CA PRO A 175 -12.09 -66.49 1.63
C PRO A 175 -10.91 -67.40 1.16
N GLN A 176 -9.68 -66.95 1.45
CA GLN A 176 -8.60 -67.68 2.16
C GLN A 176 -7.22 -67.23 1.65
N ARG A 177 -6.49 -66.51 2.50
CA ARG A 177 -5.05 -66.33 2.34
C ARG A 177 -4.37 -66.79 3.62
N GLY A 178 -3.86 -68.01 3.58
CA GLY A 178 -2.95 -68.53 4.59
C GLY A 178 -1.63 -67.75 4.55
N GLY A 179 -1.17 -67.35 5.72
CA GLY A 179 0.16 -66.79 5.96
C GLY A 179 0.64 -67.29 7.31
N ARG A 180 1.47 -68.34 7.28
CA ARG A 180 2.18 -68.89 8.44
C ARG A 180 3.29 -67.92 8.85
N GLU A 181 3.38 -67.69 10.15
CA GLU A 181 4.55 -67.17 10.84
C GLU A 181 5.70 -68.20 10.78
N ARG A 182 6.92 -67.71 10.53
CA ARG A 182 8.15 -67.94 11.30
C ARG A 182 9.27 -67.07 10.74
#